data_AF-A0A4Q3WJX2-F1
#
_entry.id   AF-A0A4Q3WJX2-F1
#
_cell.length_a   1.000
_cell.length_b   1.000
_cell.length_c   1.000
_cell.angle_alpha   90.00
_cell.angle_beta   90.00
_cell.angle_gamma   90.00
#
_symmetry.space_group_name_H-M   'P 1'
#
loop_
_entity.id
_entity.type
_entity.pdbx_description
1 polymer ?
#
loop_
_entity_poly.entity_id
_entity_poly.type
_entity_poly.pdbx_seq_one_letter_code
_entity_poly.pdbx_strand_id
1 'polypeptide(L)'
;MRYLFALCLCIACSPARSERVFTSYDDYYNELSGPVFSGNPLDKPDESYSLKDEHGFCGEKDSCQDHRGKLGLRRIVVTTSLVGGGFRINGRQFDYESARLLSGAEKPSKDAPLYDVSVYVATGFEKRPAMICIQGRYMGSGRFRTMEVYVVSNPLGKRDRTRLFHLPHLHSSCLGIRQELDGSVSYPENRYITENGRAVGLSMAAHNSL
;
A
#
# COMPACT_ATOMS: atom_id res chain seq x y z
N MET A 1 15.01 64.11 -33.45
CA MET A 1 15.67 63.29 -32.39
C MET A 1 14.71 63.16 -31.22
N ARG A 2 14.73 62.02 -30.49
CA ARG A 2 14.34 61.87 -29.05
C ARG A 2 12.94 62.37 -28.62
N TYR A 3 12.07 61.61 -27.97
CA TYR A 3 11.99 60.16 -27.66
C TYR A 3 10.52 59.75 -28.03
N LEU A 4 9.79 58.76 -27.48
CA LEU A 4 10.00 57.73 -26.46
C LEU A 4 9.03 56.56 -26.76
N PHE A 5 9.44 55.32 -26.51
CA PHE A 5 8.55 54.15 -26.54
C PHE A 5 8.29 53.67 -25.12
N ALA A 6 7.05 53.76 -24.65
CA ALA A 6 6.66 53.22 -23.34
C ALA A 6 6.37 51.71 -23.48
N LEU A 7 7.35 50.86 -23.15
CA LEU A 7 7.07 49.43 -22.95
C LEU A 7 6.22 49.28 -21.69
N CYS A 8 4.93 49.01 -21.85
CA CYS A 8 4.06 48.61 -20.76
C CYS A 8 4.46 47.18 -20.33
N LEU A 9 5.24 47.08 -19.25
CA LEU A 9 5.74 45.80 -18.76
C LEU A 9 4.60 45.06 -18.04
N CYS A 10 3.84 44.27 -18.79
CA CYS A 10 2.82 43.37 -18.23
C CYS A 10 3.49 42.29 -17.38
N ILE A 11 3.68 42.58 -16.09
CA ILE A 11 4.08 41.59 -15.09
C ILE A 11 2.93 40.59 -14.98
N ALA A 12 3.07 39.47 -15.69
CA ALA A 12 2.20 38.32 -15.53
C ALA A 12 2.46 37.72 -14.16
N CYS A 13 1.74 38.21 -13.14
CA CYS A 13 1.56 37.48 -11.89
C CYS A 13 0.80 36.19 -12.19
N SER A 14 1.52 35.17 -12.64
CA SER A 14 1.08 33.78 -12.56
C SER A 14 0.50 33.58 -11.15
N PRO A 15 -0.77 33.21 -10.99
CA PRO A 15 -1.32 32.98 -9.66
C PRO A 15 -0.45 31.92 -9.00
N ALA A 16 0.01 32.19 -7.78
CA ALA A 16 0.69 31.20 -6.96
C ALA A 16 -0.29 30.05 -6.75
N ARG A 17 -0.19 29.04 -7.61
CA ARG A 17 -1.15 27.95 -7.72
C ARG A 17 -1.04 27.16 -6.43
N SER A 18 -2.00 27.35 -5.53
CA SER A 18 -1.96 26.77 -4.19
C SER A 18 -1.61 25.30 -4.29
N GLU A 19 -0.40 24.97 -3.86
CA GLU A 19 0.15 23.63 -3.90
C GLU A 19 -0.72 22.80 -2.96
N ARG A 20 -1.39 21.76 -3.50
CA ARG A 20 -2.43 21.07 -2.75
C ARG A 20 -1.79 20.41 -1.53
N VAL A 21 -2.15 20.92 -0.35
CA VAL A 21 -1.69 20.36 0.93
C VAL A 21 -2.57 19.16 1.26
N PHE A 22 -1.96 17.98 1.24
CA PHE A 22 -2.61 16.72 1.58
C PHE A 22 -2.40 16.39 3.05
N THR A 23 -3.45 15.92 3.73
CA THR A 23 -3.41 15.51 5.13
C THR A 23 -2.80 14.12 5.34
N SER A 24 -2.74 13.31 4.29
CA SER A 24 -2.14 11.98 4.28
C SER A 24 -1.64 11.60 2.88
N TYR A 25 -0.82 10.55 2.81
CA TYR A 25 -0.41 9.96 1.52
C TYR A 25 -1.59 9.30 0.79
N ASP A 26 -2.60 8.81 1.51
CA ASP A 26 -3.82 8.26 0.93
C ASP A 26 -4.62 9.35 0.21
N ASP A 27 -4.71 10.57 0.77
CA ASP A 27 -5.32 11.73 0.10
C ASP A 27 -4.55 12.12 -1.18
N TYR A 28 -3.22 12.15 -1.11
CA TYR A 28 -2.34 12.47 -2.24
C TYR A 28 -2.48 11.44 -3.38
N TYR A 29 -2.41 10.15 -3.08
CA TYR A 29 -2.50 9.11 -4.11
C TYR A 29 -3.90 8.98 -4.71
N ASN A 30 -4.97 9.28 -3.96
CA ASN A 30 -6.35 9.32 -4.49
C ASN A 30 -6.56 10.41 -5.56
N GLU A 31 -5.78 11.50 -5.55
CA GLU A 31 -5.84 12.51 -6.61
C GLU A 31 -4.95 12.20 -7.83
N LEU A 32 -4.07 11.20 -7.75
CA LEU A 32 -3.30 10.75 -8.90
C LEU A 32 -4.14 9.84 -9.81
N SER A 33 -3.93 9.93 -11.12
CA SER A 33 -4.67 9.10 -12.08
C SER A 33 -4.14 7.66 -12.12
N GLY A 34 -5.07 6.69 -12.18
CA GLY A 34 -4.75 5.27 -12.37
C GLY A 34 -4.03 4.55 -11.22
N PRO A 35 -4.44 4.69 -9.94
CA PRO A 35 -4.08 3.71 -8.91
C PRO A 35 -4.75 2.36 -9.22
N VAL A 36 -4.15 1.25 -8.77
CA VAL A 36 -4.74 -0.10 -8.95
C VAL A 36 -5.88 -0.35 -7.96
N PHE A 37 -5.69 0.16 -6.75
CA PHE A 37 -6.64 0.10 -5.65
C PHE A 37 -7.34 1.45 -5.57
N SER A 38 -8.67 1.47 -5.61
CA SER A 38 -9.45 2.71 -5.66
C SER A 38 -10.68 2.62 -4.77
N GLY A 39 -11.02 3.76 -4.15
CA GLY A 39 -12.10 3.83 -3.16
C GLY A 39 -11.70 3.27 -1.80
N ASN A 40 -12.70 2.90 -1.01
CA ASN A 40 -12.53 2.45 0.37
C ASN A 40 -11.85 1.08 0.44
N PRO A 41 -11.14 0.76 1.55
CA PRO A 41 -10.80 -0.62 1.85
C PRO A 41 -12.07 -1.47 2.02
N LEU A 42 -11.91 -2.78 1.99
CA LEU A 42 -12.92 -3.74 2.42
C LEU A 42 -13.46 -3.37 3.80
N ASP A 43 -14.73 -3.72 4.02
CA ASP A 43 -15.44 -3.45 5.26
C ASP A 43 -14.57 -3.83 6.46
N LYS A 44 -14.32 -2.86 7.33
CA LYS A 44 -13.66 -3.12 8.61
C LYS A 44 -14.53 -4.12 9.38
N PRO A 45 -13.93 -5.04 10.14
CA PRO A 45 -14.70 -5.99 10.93
C PRO A 45 -15.62 -5.22 11.89
N ASP A 46 -16.86 -5.69 12.03
CA ASP A 46 -17.61 -5.48 13.27
C ASP A 46 -16.75 -5.95 14.45
N GLU A 47 -16.98 -5.43 15.66
CA GLU A 47 -16.18 -5.75 16.86
C GLU A 47 -16.22 -7.23 17.31
N SER A 48 -16.88 -8.09 16.52
CA SER A 48 -16.79 -9.56 16.62
C SER A 48 -15.39 -10.08 16.26
N TYR A 49 -14.53 -10.19 17.27
CA TYR A 49 -13.31 -10.99 17.19
C TYR A 49 -13.67 -12.47 16.89
N SER A 50 -13.06 -13.06 15.86
CA SER A 50 -13.27 -14.47 15.49
C SER A 50 -12.58 -15.41 16.50
N LEU A 51 -13.21 -15.59 17.67
CA LEU A 51 -12.66 -16.30 18.83
C LEU A 51 -12.58 -17.84 18.70
N LYS A 52 -13.04 -18.46 17.60
CA LYS A 52 -12.87 -19.91 17.42
C LYS A 52 -12.93 -20.46 15.99
N ASP A 53 -11.85 -21.15 15.62
CA ASP A 53 -11.77 -22.47 14.94
C ASP A 53 -12.44 -22.75 13.58
N GLU A 54 -13.23 -21.88 12.91
CA GLU A 54 -13.74 -22.22 11.56
C GLU A 54 -12.61 -22.47 10.53
N HIS A 55 -11.45 -21.83 10.68
CA HIS A 55 -10.32 -21.92 9.74
C HIS A 55 -8.96 -22.27 10.37
N GLY A 56 -8.83 -22.30 11.70
CA GLY A 56 -7.60 -22.71 12.39
C GLY A 56 -6.35 -21.88 12.01
N PHE A 57 -6.45 -20.55 12.06
CA PHE A 57 -5.30 -19.63 11.99
C PHE A 57 -4.95 -19.08 13.37
N CYS A 58 -6.02 -18.73 14.09
CA CYS A 58 -6.04 -18.10 15.38
C CYS A 58 -6.64 -19.13 16.34
N GLY A 59 -5.83 -19.64 17.27
CA GLY A 59 -6.30 -20.53 18.34
C GLY A 59 -6.69 -19.74 19.58
N GLU A 60 -6.94 -20.41 20.70
CA GLU A 60 -7.41 -19.83 21.98
C GLU A 60 -6.48 -18.77 22.62
N LYS A 61 -5.34 -18.45 22.00
CA LYS A 61 -4.36 -17.44 22.44
C LYS A 61 -4.12 -16.32 21.42
N ASP A 62 -4.83 -16.34 20.29
CA ASP A 62 -4.78 -15.31 19.25
C ASP A 62 -6.18 -14.74 19.03
N SER A 63 -6.26 -13.50 18.57
CA SER A 63 -7.50 -12.83 18.19
C SER A 63 -7.34 -12.32 16.78
N CYS A 64 -8.37 -12.52 15.95
CA CYS A 64 -8.29 -12.22 14.53
C CYS A 64 -9.39 -11.27 14.06
N GLN A 65 -9.05 -10.54 13.00
CA GLN A 65 -9.93 -9.62 12.30
C GLN A 65 -10.20 -10.15 10.89
N ASP A 66 -11.47 -10.27 10.52
CA ASP A 66 -11.91 -10.69 9.19
C ASP A 66 -12.36 -9.49 8.36
N HIS A 67 -11.57 -9.12 7.36
CA HIS A 67 -11.97 -8.17 6.33
C HIS A 67 -12.72 -8.91 5.23
N ARG A 68 -14.00 -8.59 5.03
CA ARG A 68 -14.91 -9.34 4.14
C ARG A 68 -15.26 -8.51 2.92
N GLY A 69 -15.46 -9.16 1.77
CA GLY A 69 -15.71 -8.44 0.53
C GLY A 69 -15.80 -9.29 -0.73
N LYS A 70 -15.50 -8.67 -1.88
CA LYS A 70 -15.54 -9.30 -3.20
C LYS A 70 -14.29 -8.97 -4.02
N LEU A 71 -13.78 -9.97 -4.74
CA LEU A 71 -12.80 -9.81 -5.81
C LEU A 71 -13.47 -10.20 -7.13
N GLY A 72 -14.05 -9.21 -7.80
CA GLY A 72 -14.96 -9.42 -8.92
C GLY A 72 -16.23 -10.14 -8.46
N LEU A 73 -16.58 -11.25 -9.11
CA LEU A 73 -17.74 -12.07 -8.73
C LEU A 73 -17.49 -13.00 -7.53
N ARG A 74 -16.25 -13.15 -7.06
CA ARG A 74 -15.90 -14.08 -5.96
C ARG A 74 -15.95 -13.36 -4.62
N ARG A 75 -16.63 -13.95 -3.62
CA ARG A 75 -16.50 -13.55 -2.22
C ARG A 75 -15.07 -13.80 -1.73
N ILE A 76 -14.58 -12.91 -0.88
CA ILE A 76 -13.31 -13.07 -0.18
C ILE A 76 -13.45 -12.75 1.31
N VAL A 77 -12.61 -13.41 2.10
CA VAL A 77 -12.33 -13.12 3.51
C VAL A 77 -10.83 -13.05 3.67
N VAL A 78 -10.33 -11.95 4.23
CA VAL A 78 -8.93 -11.75 4.58
C VAL A 78 -8.82 -11.69 6.09
N THR A 79 -8.23 -12.72 6.70
CA THR A 79 -8.13 -12.86 8.16
C THR A 79 -6.73 -12.45 8.61
N THR A 80 -6.60 -11.44 9.46
CA THR A 80 -5.32 -10.99 10.04
C THR A 80 -5.20 -11.40 11.50
N SER A 81 -4.00 -11.80 11.92
CA SER A 81 -3.69 -12.14 13.32
C SER A 81 -3.27 -10.90 14.09
N LEU A 82 -3.70 -10.78 15.36
CA LEU A 82 -3.31 -9.70 16.27
C LEU A 82 -2.14 -10.06 17.18
N VAL A 83 -1.62 -11.30 17.10
CA VAL A 83 -0.41 -11.74 17.83
C VAL A 83 0.70 -12.33 16.94
N GLY A 84 0.43 -12.65 15.68
CA GLY A 84 1.35 -13.38 14.79
C GLY A 84 1.62 -12.71 13.44
N GLY A 85 2.77 -13.03 12.85
CA GLY A 85 3.31 -12.39 11.65
C GLY A 85 2.76 -12.91 10.31
N GLY A 86 1.44 -12.86 10.12
CA GLY A 86 0.85 -13.14 8.82
C GLY A 86 -0.65 -12.91 8.73
N PHE A 87 -1.23 -13.40 7.63
CA PHE A 87 -2.65 -13.34 7.33
C PHE A 87 -3.11 -14.54 6.50
N ARG A 88 -4.43 -14.68 6.30
CA ARG A 88 -5.03 -15.57 5.31
C ARG A 88 -5.83 -14.81 4.26
N ILE A 89 -5.98 -15.41 3.08
CA ILE A 89 -7.02 -15.10 2.10
C ILE A 89 -7.78 -16.38 1.80
N ASN A 90 -9.09 -16.43 2.05
CA ASN A 90 -9.96 -17.60 1.84
C ASN A 90 -9.36 -18.92 2.36
N GLY A 91 -8.89 -18.93 3.61
CA GLY A 91 -8.31 -20.11 4.24
C GLY A 91 -6.86 -20.45 3.81
N ARG A 92 -6.27 -19.75 2.85
CA ARG A 92 -4.85 -19.89 2.46
C ARG A 92 -3.97 -18.89 3.23
N GLN A 93 -2.94 -19.37 3.91
CA GLN A 93 -1.99 -18.58 4.70
C GLN A 93 -0.90 -17.89 3.86
N PHE A 94 -0.47 -16.72 4.34
CA PHE A 94 0.61 -15.88 3.82
C PHE A 94 1.36 -15.27 5.01
N ASP A 95 2.64 -15.63 5.16
CA ASP A 95 3.49 -15.20 6.27
C ASP A 95 4.30 -13.96 5.86
N TYR A 96 4.39 -12.93 6.69
CA TYR A 96 5.04 -11.66 6.31
C TYR A 96 6.52 -11.85 5.94
N GLU A 97 7.25 -12.74 6.64
CA GLU A 97 8.65 -13.05 6.30
C GLU A 97 8.84 -13.76 4.95
N SER A 98 7.77 -14.28 4.33
CA SER A 98 7.81 -14.94 3.02
C SER A 98 7.64 -13.98 1.84
N ALA A 99 7.43 -12.68 2.11
CA ALA A 99 7.26 -11.66 1.10
C ALA A 99 8.55 -11.43 0.28
N ARG A 100 8.41 -11.30 -1.04
CA ARG A 100 9.50 -10.76 -1.86
C ARG A 100 9.60 -9.26 -1.61
N LEU A 101 10.70 -8.84 -0.99
CA LEU A 101 11.05 -7.44 -0.79
C LEU A 101 11.19 -6.73 -2.15
N LEU A 102 10.69 -5.50 -2.23
CA LEU A 102 10.92 -4.58 -3.35
C LEU A 102 12.07 -3.60 -3.02
N SER A 103 12.50 -2.77 -3.97
CA SER A 103 13.62 -1.84 -3.75
C SER A 103 13.29 -0.84 -2.64
N GLY A 104 14.12 -0.79 -1.61
CA GLY A 104 13.91 0.06 -0.43
C GLY A 104 13.03 -0.55 0.67
N ALA A 105 12.55 -1.79 0.51
CA ALA A 105 11.89 -2.52 1.59
C ALA A 105 12.93 -3.21 2.49
N GLU A 106 12.73 -3.13 3.81
CA GLU A 106 13.54 -3.85 4.79
C GLU A 106 12.93 -5.24 5.07
N LYS A 107 13.68 -6.18 5.66
CA LYS A 107 13.08 -7.48 6.00
C LYS A 107 12.07 -7.32 7.15
N PRO A 108 10.80 -7.73 7.01
CA PRO A 108 9.82 -7.62 8.09
C PRO A 108 10.12 -8.61 9.21
N SER A 109 9.63 -8.28 10.41
CA SER A 109 9.74 -9.14 11.59
C SER A 109 8.86 -10.39 11.44
N LYS A 110 9.43 -11.56 11.74
CA LYS A 110 8.82 -12.88 11.49
C LYS A 110 7.46 -13.05 12.19
N ASP A 111 7.41 -12.72 13.47
CA ASP A 111 6.28 -13.07 14.34
C ASP A 111 5.40 -11.85 14.66
N ALA A 112 5.68 -10.68 14.05
CA ALA A 112 5.02 -9.43 14.41
C ALA A 112 3.66 -9.24 13.69
N PRO A 113 2.55 -9.04 14.44
CA PRO A 113 1.27 -8.67 13.86
C PRO A 113 1.27 -7.23 13.31
N LEU A 114 0.27 -6.93 12.48
CA LEU A 114 -0.06 -5.58 12.04
C LEU A 114 -1.30 -5.08 12.77
N TYR A 115 -1.32 -3.79 13.09
CA TYR A 115 -2.44 -3.10 13.72
C TYR A 115 -3.09 -2.10 12.76
N ASP A 116 -4.31 -1.65 13.06
CA ASP A 116 -5.09 -0.72 12.22
C ASP A 116 -5.24 -1.18 10.75
N VAL A 117 -5.32 -2.50 10.53
CA VAL A 117 -5.24 -3.11 9.20
C VAL A 117 -6.36 -2.61 8.28
N SER A 118 -5.98 -2.28 7.05
CA SER A 118 -6.88 -1.89 5.97
C SER A 118 -6.55 -2.71 4.73
N VAL A 119 -7.55 -3.41 4.19
CA VAL A 119 -7.39 -4.35 3.07
C VAL A 119 -8.06 -3.80 1.83
N TYR A 120 -7.32 -3.67 0.73
CA TYR A 120 -7.80 -3.15 -0.54
C TYR A 120 -7.82 -4.25 -1.62
N VAL A 121 -8.71 -4.11 -2.59
CA VAL A 121 -8.93 -5.07 -3.68
C VAL A 121 -8.81 -4.44 -5.05
N ALA A 122 -8.23 -5.17 -6.00
CA ALA A 122 -8.16 -4.76 -7.40
C ALA A 122 -8.58 -5.92 -8.31
N THR A 123 -9.63 -5.72 -9.10
CA THR A 123 -10.08 -6.70 -10.08
C THR A 123 -9.14 -6.78 -11.27
N GLY A 124 -8.66 -7.99 -11.58
CA GLY A 124 -7.82 -8.22 -12.75
C GLY A 124 -8.58 -8.02 -14.06
N PHE A 125 -7.86 -7.56 -15.10
CA PHE A 125 -8.41 -7.22 -16.41
C PHE A 125 -7.39 -7.54 -17.51
N GLU A 126 -7.78 -8.31 -18.52
CA GLU A 126 -6.88 -8.81 -19.58
C GLU A 126 -5.58 -9.45 -19.01
N LYS A 127 -4.42 -8.82 -19.21
CA LYS A 127 -3.11 -9.27 -18.71
C LYS A 127 -2.87 -8.96 -17.23
N ARG A 128 -3.66 -8.05 -16.65
CA ARG A 128 -3.49 -7.55 -15.29
C ARG A 128 -4.02 -8.58 -14.28
N PRO A 129 -3.17 -9.19 -13.43
CA PRO A 129 -3.67 -10.10 -12.40
C PRO A 129 -4.54 -9.35 -11.40
N ALA A 130 -5.57 -10.02 -10.87
CA ALA A 130 -6.29 -9.50 -9.71
C ALA A 130 -5.35 -9.43 -8.51
N MET A 131 -5.50 -8.43 -7.66
CA MET A 131 -4.61 -8.21 -6.50
C MET A 131 -5.39 -7.89 -5.23
N ILE A 132 -4.78 -8.21 -4.10
CA ILE A 132 -5.18 -7.75 -2.77
C ILE A 132 -3.97 -7.01 -2.18
N CYS A 133 -4.19 -5.84 -1.60
CA CYS A 133 -3.18 -5.11 -0.83
C CYS A 133 -3.63 -5.01 0.62
N ILE A 134 -2.68 -5.08 1.55
CA ILE A 134 -2.90 -5.04 2.99
C ILE A 134 -1.92 -4.01 3.54
N GLN A 135 -2.44 -2.92 4.11
CA GLN A 135 -1.64 -1.95 4.85
C GLN A 135 -1.98 -1.98 6.34
N GLY A 136 -0.98 -1.83 7.19
CA GLY A 136 -1.16 -1.81 8.64
C GLY A 136 0.09 -1.32 9.38
N ARG A 137 -0.08 -0.90 10.62
CA ARG A 137 0.99 -0.35 11.46
C ARG A 137 1.76 -1.46 12.16
N TYR A 138 3.09 -1.49 12.01
CA TYR A 138 3.95 -2.32 12.85
C TYR A 138 4.31 -1.59 14.16
N MET A 139 4.21 -2.30 15.29
CA MET A 139 4.57 -1.82 16.62
C MET A 139 5.95 -2.31 17.06
N GLY A 140 6.97 -1.46 16.91
CA GLY A 140 8.33 -1.74 17.38
C GLY A 140 8.58 -1.17 18.79
N SER A 141 8.88 -2.04 19.76
CA SER A 141 9.18 -1.66 21.17
C SER A 141 8.09 -0.79 21.81
N GLY A 142 6.82 -1.18 21.67
CA GLY A 142 5.70 -0.49 22.32
C GLY A 142 5.30 0.87 21.71
N ARG A 143 5.73 1.16 20.47
CA ARG A 143 5.23 2.29 19.68
C ARG A 143 4.98 1.85 18.24
N PHE A 144 3.91 2.35 17.61
CA PHE A 144 3.76 2.25 16.15
C PHE A 144 4.93 3.01 15.48
N ARG A 145 5.64 2.36 14.56
CA ARG A 145 6.85 2.93 13.93
C ARG A 145 6.71 3.13 12.43
N THR A 146 6.13 2.16 11.75
CA THR A 146 6.13 2.06 10.29
C THR A 146 4.75 1.66 9.79
N MET A 147 4.41 2.13 8.59
CA MET A 147 3.33 1.57 7.81
C MET A 147 3.92 0.44 6.97
N GLU A 148 3.44 -0.78 7.21
CA GLU A 148 3.80 -1.95 6.42
C GLU A 148 2.76 -2.13 5.32
N VAL A 149 3.21 -2.35 4.08
CA VAL A 149 2.32 -2.54 2.93
C VAL A 149 2.70 -3.81 2.18
N TYR A 150 1.77 -4.76 2.13
CA TYR A 150 1.92 -6.06 1.48
C TYR A 150 0.97 -6.20 0.29
N VAL A 151 1.44 -6.82 -0.78
CA VAL A 151 0.64 -7.04 -2.00
C VAL A 151 0.63 -8.52 -2.36
N VAL A 152 -0.56 -9.09 -2.52
CA VAL A 152 -0.75 -10.43 -3.07
C VAL A 152 -1.24 -10.31 -4.51
N SER A 153 -0.39 -10.64 -5.48
CA SER A 153 -0.82 -10.76 -6.87
C SER A 153 -1.38 -12.16 -7.14
N ASN A 154 -2.47 -12.22 -7.90
CA ASN A 154 -3.21 -13.45 -8.22
C ASN A 154 -3.58 -14.28 -6.96
N PRO A 155 -4.29 -13.68 -5.97
CA PRO A 155 -4.52 -14.30 -4.66
C PRO A 155 -5.40 -15.57 -4.73
N LEU A 156 -6.34 -15.62 -5.67
CA LEU A 156 -7.25 -16.75 -5.90
C LEU A 156 -6.74 -17.72 -6.99
N GLY A 157 -5.48 -17.58 -7.41
CA GLY A 157 -4.82 -18.44 -8.39
C GLY A 157 -4.14 -19.67 -7.77
N LYS A 158 -3.55 -20.50 -8.64
CA LYS A 158 -2.71 -21.64 -8.22
C LYS A 158 -1.47 -21.13 -7.46
N ARG A 159 -0.95 -21.93 -6.51
CA ARG A 159 0.14 -21.54 -5.60
C ARG A 159 1.42 -21.09 -6.32
N ASP A 160 1.73 -21.71 -7.46
CA ASP A 160 2.86 -21.39 -8.35
C ASP A 160 2.74 -20.00 -9.03
N ARG A 161 1.53 -19.46 -9.17
CA ARG A 161 1.23 -18.18 -9.85
C ARG A 161 0.80 -17.04 -8.94
N THR A 162 0.67 -17.28 -7.64
CA THR A 162 0.46 -16.22 -6.64
C THR A 162 1.82 -15.73 -6.14
N ARG A 163 1.97 -14.43 -5.90
CA ARG A 163 3.16 -13.86 -5.24
C ARG A 163 2.74 -12.95 -4.10
N LEU A 164 3.57 -12.91 -3.05
CA LEU A 164 3.50 -11.95 -1.95
C LEU A 164 4.68 -11.00 -2.09
N PHE A 165 4.42 -9.70 -1.98
CA PHE A 165 5.43 -8.64 -2.01
C PHE A 165 5.30 -7.74 -0.79
N HIS A 166 6.39 -7.09 -0.42
CA HIS A 166 6.46 -6.12 0.68
C HIS A 166 7.14 -4.84 0.15
N LEU A 167 6.52 -3.69 0.43
CA LEU A 167 6.88 -2.38 -0.10
C LEU A 167 7.72 -1.58 0.91
N PRO A 168 8.46 -0.55 0.46
CA PRO A 168 9.22 0.34 1.35
C PRO A 168 8.35 1.01 2.41
N HIS A 169 8.81 1.09 3.66
CA HIS A 169 8.02 1.69 4.74
C HIS A 169 7.77 3.21 4.56
N LEU A 170 8.66 3.90 3.83
CA LEU A 170 8.56 5.34 3.59
C LEU A 170 7.48 5.64 2.56
N HIS A 171 6.39 6.24 3.04
CA HIS A 171 5.29 6.83 2.25
C HIS A 171 4.57 5.86 1.29
N SER A 172 4.73 4.55 1.48
CA SER A 172 3.89 3.55 0.82
C SER A 172 2.48 3.54 1.38
N SER A 173 1.54 3.29 0.46
CA SER A 173 0.12 3.07 0.70
C SER A 173 -0.36 2.10 -0.37
N CYS A 174 -1.40 1.32 -0.08
CA CYS A 174 -2.08 0.52 -1.09
C CYS A 174 -2.59 1.38 -2.27
N LEU A 175 -2.98 2.62 -1.99
CA LEU A 175 -3.48 3.56 -3.00
C LEU A 175 -2.37 4.14 -3.89
N GLY A 176 -1.12 4.15 -3.41
CA GLY A 176 0.05 4.58 -4.20
C GLY A 176 0.50 3.57 -5.26
N ILE A 177 -0.02 2.35 -5.23
CA ILE A 177 0.31 1.29 -6.19
C ILE A 177 -0.41 1.59 -7.52
N ARG A 178 0.33 1.52 -8.64
CA ARG A 178 -0.17 1.76 -10.00
C ARG A 178 0.15 0.58 -10.91
N GLN A 179 -0.60 0.42 -12.00
CA GLN A 179 -0.43 -0.72 -12.92
C GLN A 179 -0.37 -0.25 -14.37
N GLU A 180 0.71 -0.67 -15.03
CA GLU A 180 1.12 -0.23 -16.34
C GLU A 180 0.38 -1.00 -17.46
N LEU A 181 0.53 -0.54 -18.70
CA LEU A 181 -0.21 -1.08 -19.85
C LEU A 181 0.19 -2.53 -20.23
N ASP A 182 1.41 -2.94 -19.89
CA ASP A 182 1.88 -4.32 -20.08
C ASP A 182 1.34 -5.31 -19.02
N GLY A 183 0.84 -4.79 -17.90
CA GLY A 183 0.37 -5.54 -16.74
C GLY A 183 1.28 -5.43 -15.52
N SER A 184 2.48 -4.87 -15.67
CA SER A 184 3.45 -4.66 -14.60
C SER A 184 2.97 -3.66 -13.56
N VAL A 185 3.58 -3.69 -12.37
CA VAL A 185 3.18 -2.85 -11.23
C VAL A 185 4.31 -1.91 -10.85
N SER A 186 3.95 -0.65 -10.62
CA SER A 186 4.81 0.40 -10.09
C SER A 186 4.32 0.85 -8.71
N TYR A 187 5.27 1.24 -7.85
CA TYR A 187 5.02 1.72 -6.49
C TYR A 187 5.88 2.96 -6.21
N PRO A 188 5.52 3.80 -5.22
CA PRO A 188 6.34 4.93 -4.79
C PRO A 188 7.62 4.43 -4.09
N GLU A 189 8.75 4.47 -4.80
CA GLU A 189 10.06 4.32 -4.18
C GLU A 189 10.51 5.67 -3.61
N ASN A 190 10.89 5.65 -2.33
CA ASN A 190 11.34 6.80 -1.58
C ASN A 190 12.83 6.66 -1.26
N ARG A 191 13.63 7.66 -1.64
CA ARG A 191 15.08 7.67 -1.39
C ARG A 191 15.50 9.00 -0.77
N TYR A 192 16.28 8.94 0.31
CA TYR A 192 16.90 10.14 0.88
C TYR A 192 17.91 10.73 -0.10
N ILE A 193 17.81 12.03 -0.35
CA ILE A 193 18.84 12.82 -1.03
C ILE A 193 19.89 13.13 0.03
N THR A 194 21.14 12.71 -0.21
CA THR A 194 22.25 12.90 0.73
C THR A 194 23.33 13.82 0.18
N GLU A 195 23.74 14.79 0.99
CA GLU A 195 24.90 15.65 0.73
C GLU A 195 25.88 15.50 1.90
N ASN A 196 27.17 15.32 1.59
CA ASN A 196 28.23 15.15 2.59
C ASN A 196 27.91 14.08 3.66
N GLY A 197 27.23 13.00 3.25
CA GLY A 197 26.81 11.89 4.13
C GLY A 197 25.60 12.18 5.04
N ARG A 198 24.94 13.33 4.91
CA ARG A 198 23.72 13.70 5.66
C ARG A 198 22.51 13.72 4.74
N ALA A 199 21.36 13.26 5.21
CA ALA A 199 20.10 13.45 4.50
C ALA A 199 19.72 14.94 4.51
N VAL A 200 19.55 15.52 3.33
CA VAL A 200 19.15 16.93 3.12
C VAL A 200 17.79 17.07 2.45
N GLY A 201 17.25 15.98 1.88
CA GLY A 201 15.93 15.96 1.27
C GLY A 201 15.45 14.54 1.01
N LEU A 202 14.32 14.43 0.31
CA LEU A 202 13.71 13.16 -0.10
C LEU A 202 13.34 13.25 -1.58
N SER A 203 13.56 12.15 -2.32
CA SER A 203 13.12 11.98 -3.69
C SER A 203 12.07 10.88 -3.76
N MET A 204 10.95 11.17 -4.43
CA MET A 204 9.89 10.21 -4.76
C MET A 204 9.97 9.87 -6.24
N ALA A 205 10.01 8.58 -6.56
CA ALA A 205 9.95 8.07 -7.93
C ALA A 205 8.99 6.88 -8.02
N ALA A 206 8.38 6.67 -9.18
CA ALA A 206 7.66 5.43 -9.46
C ALA A 206 8.67 4.36 -9.92
N HIS A 207 8.69 3.18 -9.28
CA HIS A 207 9.58 2.08 -9.66
C HIS A 207 8.78 0.86 -10.15
N ASN A 208 8.89 0.56 -11.45
CA ASN A 208 8.31 -0.63 -12.09
C ASN A 208 9.11 -1.88 -11.67
N SER A 209 8.44 -2.97 -11.27
CA SER A 209 9.14 -4.10 -10.60
C SER A 209 8.56 -5.51 -10.71
N LEU A 210 7.30 -5.65 -11.15
CA LEU A 210 6.52 -6.91 -11.11
C LEU A 210 6.09 -7.38 -12.49
#